data_AF-A0A8T5QJW6-F1
#
_entry.id   AF-A0A8T5QJW6-F1
#
_cell.length_a   1.000
_cell.length_b   1.000
_cell.length_c   1.000
_cell.angle_alpha   90.00
_cell.angle_beta   90.00
_cell.angle_gamma   90.00
#
_symmetry.space_group_name_H-M   'P 1'
#
loop_
_entity.id
_entity.type
_entity.pdbx_description
1 polymer ?
#
loop_
_entity_poly.entity_id
_entity_poly.type
_entity_poly.pdbx_seq_one_letter_code
_entity_poly.pdbx_strand_id
1 'polypeptide(L)'
;MKTDKELKKWFKGVASKEPDKYYATDVLKKQGFMRKHCECGTWFWTVNADQEVCGDPACQGGTRVVEENPSKVKLSFVDVWEQF
;
A
#
# COMPACT_ATOMS: atom_id res chain seq x y z
N MET A 1 6.32 9.43 -28.43
CA MET A 1 5.64 9.84 -27.19
C MET A 1 5.67 8.67 -26.23
N LYS A 2 5.97 8.87 -24.94
CA LYS A 2 5.90 7.76 -23.97
C LYS A 2 4.45 7.36 -23.74
N THR A 3 4.19 6.08 -23.60
CA THR A 3 2.89 5.54 -23.21
C THR A 3 2.60 5.84 -21.74
N ASP A 4 1.32 5.80 -21.35
CA ASP A 4 0.90 5.94 -19.94
C ASP A 4 1.65 4.96 -19.02
N LYS A 5 1.82 3.71 -19.46
CA LYS A 5 2.54 2.67 -18.70
C LYS A 5 4.01 3.04 -18.47
N GLU A 6 4.68 3.58 -19.48
CA GLU A 6 6.07 4.02 -19.37
C GLU A 6 6.20 5.26 -18.47
N LEU A 7 5.26 6.20 -18.57
CA LEU A 7 5.23 7.40 -17.73
C LEU A 7 5.03 7.03 -16.26
N LYS A 8 4.07 6.17 -15.94
CA LYS A 8 3.85 5.67 -14.57
C LYS A 8 5.08 4.94 -14.03
N LYS A 9 5.70 4.07 -14.84
CA LYS A 9 6.92 3.36 -14.43
C LYS A 9 8.07 4.33 -14.13
N TRP A 10 8.29 5.31 -15.00
CA TRP A 10 9.30 6.35 -14.78
C TRP A 10 9.01 7.16 -13.52
N PHE A 11 7.79 7.68 -13.37
CA PHE A 11 7.42 8.53 -12.25
C PHE A 11 7.49 7.79 -10.92
N LYS A 12 7.09 6.50 -10.88
CA LYS A 12 7.27 5.64 -9.70
C LYS A 12 8.73 5.62 -9.25
N GLY A 13 9.68 5.56 -10.17
CA GLY A 13 11.12 5.62 -9.85
C GLY A 13 11.54 6.97 -9.26
N VAL A 14 11.04 8.08 -9.82
CA VAL A 14 11.32 9.44 -9.31
C VAL A 14 10.73 9.62 -7.91
N ALA A 15 9.44 9.31 -7.73
CA ALA A 15 8.76 9.44 -6.45
C ALA A 15 9.33 8.49 -5.37
N SER A 16 9.89 7.36 -5.78
CA SER A 16 10.59 6.44 -4.86
C SER A 16 11.93 7.00 -4.38
N LYS A 17 12.62 7.81 -5.17
CA LYS A 17 13.88 8.44 -4.76
C LYS A 17 13.67 9.62 -3.80
N GLU A 18 12.65 10.44 -4.05
CA GLU A 18 12.33 11.63 -3.27
C GLU A 18 10.90 11.59 -2.69
N PRO A 19 10.57 10.63 -1.81
CA PRO A 19 9.18 10.43 -1.37
C PRO A 19 8.61 11.65 -0.63
N ASP A 20 9.44 12.38 0.12
CA ASP A 20 9.04 13.54 0.93
C ASP A 20 8.54 14.71 0.06
N LYS A 21 8.93 14.75 -1.22
CA LYS A 21 8.50 15.78 -2.19
C LYS A 21 7.13 15.47 -2.81
N TYR A 22 6.78 14.18 -2.92
CA TYR A 22 5.58 13.73 -3.64
C TYR A 22 4.48 13.19 -2.74
N TYR A 23 4.80 12.87 -1.48
CA TYR A 23 3.88 12.31 -0.50
C TYR A 23 4.05 13.00 0.86
N ALA A 24 3.00 13.00 1.68
CA ALA A 24 3.02 13.53 3.04
C ALA A 24 3.73 12.57 4.02
N THR A 25 5.01 12.29 3.78
CA THR A 25 5.77 11.30 4.56
C THR A 25 5.94 11.68 6.02
N ASP A 26 5.95 12.98 6.34
CA ASP A 26 6.00 13.43 7.73
C ASP A 26 4.74 13.06 8.50
N VAL A 27 3.57 13.06 7.83
CA VAL A 27 2.32 12.58 8.44
C VAL A 27 2.41 11.08 8.67
N LEU A 28 2.91 10.32 7.69
CA LEU A 28 3.09 8.87 7.82
C LEU A 28 4.02 8.53 8.99
N LYS A 29 5.19 9.16 9.07
CA LYS A 29 6.16 8.98 10.17
C LYS A 29 5.53 9.31 11.52
N LYS A 30 4.79 10.43 11.63
CA LYS A 30 4.09 10.83 12.86
C LYS A 30 3.01 9.82 13.28
N GLN A 31 2.38 9.15 12.33
CA GLN A 31 1.39 8.09 12.58
C GLN A 31 2.04 6.71 12.82
N GLY A 32 3.37 6.65 12.96
CA GLY A 32 4.10 5.41 13.26
C GLY A 32 4.40 4.52 12.05
N PHE A 33 4.18 5.01 10.84
CA PHE A 33 4.53 4.25 9.64
C PHE A 33 6.03 4.30 9.38
N MET A 34 6.57 3.13 9.02
CA MET A 34 7.93 2.94 8.59
C MET A 34 7.96 2.63 7.10
N ARG A 35 8.97 3.16 6.40
CA ARG A 35 9.18 2.89 4.98
C ARG A 35 10.07 1.67 4.81
N LYS A 36 9.61 0.71 4.00
CA LYS A 36 10.33 -0.55 3.71
C LYS A 36 10.39 -0.83 2.22
N HIS A 37 11.27 -1.74 1.82
CA HIS A 37 11.48 -2.15 0.44
C HIS A 37 11.14 -3.63 0.28
N CYS A 38 10.15 -3.93 -0.54
CA CYS A 38 9.74 -5.30 -0.85
C CYS A 38 10.65 -5.91 -1.92
N GLU A 39 10.80 -7.23 -1.91
CA GLU A 39 11.54 -7.99 -2.92
C GLU A 39 11.06 -7.76 -4.36
N CYS A 40 9.79 -7.37 -4.56
CA CYS A 40 9.27 -7.00 -5.89
C CYS A 40 9.79 -5.64 -6.42
N GLY A 41 10.67 -4.97 -5.68
CA GLY A 41 11.27 -3.68 -6.07
C GLY A 41 10.41 -2.46 -5.73
N THR A 42 9.35 -2.63 -4.93
CA THR A 42 8.44 -1.55 -4.55
C THR A 42 8.68 -1.11 -3.11
N TRP A 43 8.80 0.20 -2.91
CA TRP A 43 8.76 0.82 -1.60
C TRP A 43 7.33 0.88 -1.08
N PHE A 44 7.15 0.56 0.20
CA PHE A 44 5.85 0.61 0.86
C PHE A 44 5.99 1.16 2.28
N TRP A 45 4.86 1.54 2.87
CA TRP A 45 4.77 2.03 4.23
C TRP A 45 3.96 1.06 5.07
N THR A 46 4.43 0.75 6.28
CA THR A 46 3.73 -0.15 7.20
C THR A 46 3.96 0.27 8.64
N VAL A 47 2.98 0.04 9.49
CA VAL A 47 3.14 0.12 10.95
C VAL A 47 3.65 -1.20 11.56
N ASN A 48 3.63 -2.29 10.78
CA ASN A 48 4.11 -3.59 11.21
C ASN A 48 5.63 -3.72 10.99
N ALA A 49 6.38 -3.73 12.09
CA ALA A 49 7.85 -3.86 12.09
C ALA A 49 8.34 -5.19 11.52
N ASP A 50 7.51 -6.24 11.51
CA ASP A 50 7.89 -7.57 11.02
C ASP A 50 7.46 -7.82 9.57
N GLN A 51 6.69 -6.90 8.97
CA GLN A 51 6.24 -7.07 7.59
C GLN A 51 7.37 -6.81 6.59
N GLU A 52 7.71 -7.82 5.79
CA GLU A 52 8.79 -7.75 4.78
C GLU A 52 8.26 -7.43 3.37
N VAL A 53 6.99 -7.71 3.09
CA VAL A 53 6.38 -7.58 1.75
C VAL A 53 5.33 -6.46 1.65
N CYS A 54 5.11 -5.92 0.46
CA CYS A 54 4.35 -4.67 0.23
C CYS A 54 2.82 -4.75 0.36
N GLY A 55 2.24 -5.93 0.54
CA GLY A 55 0.78 -6.10 0.57
C GLY A 55 0.16 -6.56 -0.74
N ASP A 56 0.93 -6.59 -1.84
CA ASP A 56 0.44 -7.13 -3.11
C ASP A 56 0.18 -8.65 -2.98
N PRO A 57 -0.95 -9.18 -3.47
CA PRO A 57 -1.26 -10.60 -3.39
C PRO A 57 -0.16 -11.50 -3.97
N ALA A 58 0.54 -11.06 -5.01
CA ALA A 58 1.64 -11.81 -5.61
C ALA A 58 2.86 -11.91 -4.66
N CYS A 59 3.03 -10.95 -3.75
CA CYS A 59 4.10 -10.95 -2.74
C CYS A 59 3.67 -11.61 -1.42
N GLN A 60 2.37 -11.64 -1.13
CA GLN A 60 1.81 -12.19 0.12
C GLN A 60 1.36 -13.65 0.02
N GLY A 61 1.39 -14.25 -1.17
CA GLY A 61 0.93 -15.62 -1.40
C GLY A 61 -0.59 -15.75 -1.57
N GLY A 62 -1.29 -14.66 -1.90
CA GLY A 62 -2.73 -14.65 -2.16
C GLY A 62 -3.48 -13.53 -1.44
N THR A 63 -4.81 -13.63 -1.45
CA THR A 63 -5.69 -12.62 -0.82
C THR A 63 -6.16 -13.12 0.55
N ARG A 64 -5.62 -12.54 1.62
CA ARG A 64 -5.89 -13.00 3.00
C ARG A 64 -7.33 -12.77 3.46
N VAL A 65 -8.06 -11.81 2.89
CA VAL A 65 -9.40 -11.41 3.38
C VAL A 65 -10.47 -12.50 3.28
N VAL A 66 -10.25 -13.54 2.46
CA VAL A 66 -11.17 -14.68 2.30
C VAL A 66 -11.04 -15.65 3.48
N GLU A 67 -9.84 -15.82 4.02
CA GLU A 67 -9.53 -16.76 5.10
C GLU A 67 -9.46 -16.05 6.47
N GLU A 68 -8.88 -14.85 6.49
CA GLU A 68 -8.64 -14.02 7.67
C GLU A 68 -9.32 -12.66 7.50
N ASN A 69 -10.66 -12.66 7.43
CA ASN A 69 -11.41 -11.41 7.29
C ASN A 69 -11.11 -10.48 8.49
N PRO A 70 -10.46 -9.31 8.27
CA PRO A 70 -10.06 -8.43 9.36
C PRO A 70 -11.24 -7.63 9.94
N SER A 71 -12.39 -7.62 9.25
CA SER A 71 -13.57 -6.91 9.72
C SER A 71 -14.20 -7.64 10.90
N LYS A 72 -14.44 -6.89 11.99
CA LYS A 72 -15.17 -7.38 13.16
C LYS A 72 -16.69 -7.44 12.92
N VAL A 73 -17.17 -6.83 11.84
CA VAL A 73 -18.60 -6.68 11.54
C VAL A 73 -18.89 -7.24 10.15
N LYS A 74 -20.00 -7.95 10.01
CA LYS A 74 -20.52 -8.38 8.71
C LYS A 74 -21.50 -7.33 8.21
N LEU A 75 -21.22 -6.78 7.04
CA LEU A 75 -22.06 -5.77 6.39
C LEU A 75 -22.59 -6.34 5.08
N SER A 76 -23.88 -6.13 4.82
CA SER A 76 -24.45 -6.28 3.48
C SER A 76 -24.05 -5.09 2.60
N PHE A 77 -24.39 -5.17 1.31
CA PHE A 77 -24.17 -4.05 0.39
C PHE A 77 -24.88 -2.76 0.86
N VAL A 78 -26.10 -2.88 1.41
CA VAL A 78 -26.86 -1.73 1.92
C VAL A 78 -26.20 -1.17 3.18
N ASP A 79 -25.79 -2.04 4.11
CA ASP A 79 -25.16 -1.59 5.37
C ASP A 79 -23.86 -0.81 5.13
N VAL A 80 -23.07 -1.17 4.10
CA VAL A 80 -21.86 -0.43 3.72
C VAL A 80 -22.21 1.00 3.28
N TRP A 81 -23.25 1.16 2.46
CA TRP A 81 -23.68 2.46 1.95
C TRP A 81 -24.25 3.36 3.05
N GLU A 82 -24.93 2.79 4.04
CA GLU A 82 -25.49 3.58 5.15
C GLU A 82 -24.42 4.01 6.16
N GLN A 83 -23.31 3.26 6.28
CA GLN A 83 -22.26 3.54 7.27
C GLN A 83 -21.13 4.48 6.79
N PHE A 84 -20.83 4.54 5.49
CA PHE A 84 -19.67 5.24 4.93
C PHE A 84 -20.04 6.13 3.74
#